data_AF-A0A8C8JRK5-F1
#
_entry.id   AF-A0A8C8JRK5-F1
#
_cell.length_a   1.000
_cell.length_b   1.000
_cell.length_c   1.000
_cell.angle_alpha   90.00
_cell.angle_beta   90.00
_cell.angle_gamma   90.00
#
_symmetry.space_group_name_H-M   'P 1'
#
loop_
_entity.id
_entity.type
_entity.pdbx_description
1 polymer ?
#
loop_
_entity_poly.entity_id
_entity_poly.type
_entity_poly.pdbx_seq_one_letter_code
_entity_poly.pdbx_strand_id
1 'polypeptide(L)'
;MAEHGELLGEMATIGRLSATERLKHAQKRRAQQLKGWAQMDKDMARGAGKASQKSNKKGRTRRVVFPNNITLLEAAARNDLEEVRELLNGGVSPDLYNEDGLTALHQCCIDDFVELVQCLLDAGASVNACDSELWTPLHAAATCGHTDLVQLLVQSGAELLAVNADGNMPYDLCEDEATLELLEMVMAEQGITQDRINRCRGAKEMNMLTDLRVLVQNGADLNAQDDNGATLLHIAAANGYLLVGELLLEHRAKVEQKDTDGWTPLHAASCWGQILMVEQLVAHGASLNTKSVLEETPLDVCADEEVRVKLMELKHKHDAIMKSHDRHKGTLQRRASSTGSTMSRLENEEGAERKSSLGNGGTPLALSASVPGEQWSRGRMDRSASYQLSPASGSGGERDNMTLEKSHQTLADLKRQRAAAKLNKYPAPPLLPPSEEEPPSPTPLQEVTPSRAAQETPNTEVAFPSAVYFTPASGDPPLLKLRAPEEDTSNITKEPCCGIM
;
A
#
# COMPACT_ATOMS: atom_id res chain seq x y z
N MET A 1 23.09 -31.42 -45.71
CA MET A 1 23.53 -30.19 -45.04
C MET A 1 25.03 -30.06 -45.29
N ALA A 2 25.57 -28.84 -45.43
CA ALA A 2 27.01 -28.67 -45.63
C ALA A 2 27.77 -29.22 -44.43
N GLU A 3 28.81 -30.02 -44.66
CA GLU A 3 29.58 -30.62 -43.58
C GLU A 3 30.49 -29.59 -42.90
N HIS A 4 30.86 -29.84 -41.64
CA HIS A 4 31.71 -28.93 -40.87
C HIS A 4 33.02 -28.59 -41.59
N GLY A 5 33.58 -29.54 -42.35
CA GLY A 5 34.78 -29.30 -43.18
C GLY A 5 34.57 -28.32 -44.33
N GLU A 6 33.39 -28.31 -44.96
CA GLU A 6 33.06 -27.37 -46.05
C GLU A 6 32.90 -25.94 -45.51
N LEU A 7 32.33 -25.81 -44.32
CA LEU A 7 32.23 -24.54 -43.60
C LEU A 7 33.61 -23.94 -43.29
N LEU A 8 34.55 -24.76 -42.81
CA LEU A 8 35.92 -24.33 -42.50
C LEU A 8 36.69 -23.93 -43.77
N GLY A 9 36.51 -24.66 -44.87
CA GLY A 9 37.15 -24.34 -46.16
C GLY A 9 36.70 -22.99 -46.75
N GLU A 10 35.43 -22.64 -46.56
CA GLU A 10 34.85 -21.38 -47.04
C GLU A 10 35.23 -20.16 -46.17
N MET A 11 35.68 -20.34 -44.93
CA MET A 11 36.06 -19.21 -44.07
C MET A 11 37.21 -18.38 -44.67
N ALA A 12 38.18 -19.03 -45.31
CA ALA A 12 39.32 -18.37 -45.95
C ALA A 12 38.91 -17.54 -47.18
N THR A 13 37.86 -17.93 -47.90
CA THR A 13 37.34 -17.18 -49.06
C THR A 13 36.43 -16.05 -48.60
N ILE A 14 35.57 -16.29 -47.61
CA ILE A 14 34.69 -15.28 -47.02
C ILE A 14 35.49 -14.15 -46.36
N GLY A 15 36.63 -14.46 -45.70
CA GLY A 15 37.50 -13.46 -45.08
C GLY A 15 38.13 -12.46 -46.05
N ARG A 16 38.21 -12.82 -47.35
CA ARG A 16 38.73 -11.95 -48.42
C ARG A 16 37.65 -11.09 -49.11
N LEU A 17 36.37 -11.32 -48.80
CA LEU A 17 35.25 -10.58 -49.38
C LEU A 17 35.00 -9.27 -48.63
N SER A 18 34.55 -8.25 -49.37
CA SER A 18 34.05 -7.01 -48.77
C SER A 18 32.83 -7.29 -47.90
N ALA A 19 32.50 -6.38 -46.98
CA ALA A 19 31.38 -6.57 -46.06
C ALA A 19 30.04 -6.81 -46.78
N THR A 20 29.80 -6.14 -47.91
CA THR A 20 28.57 -6.28 -48.71
C THR A 20 28.50 -7.63 -49.42
N GLU A 21 29.63 -8.16 -49.87
CA GLU A 21 29.73 -9.48 -50.50
C GLU A 21 29.58 -10.61 -49.47
N ARG A 22 30.15 -10.44 -48.28
CA ARG A 22 29.93 -11.38 -47.15
C ARG A 22 28.45 -11.45 -46.78
N LEU A 23 27.75 -10.31 -46.75
CA LEU A 23 26.31 -10.26 -46.48
C LEU A 23 25.51 -11.02 -47.55
N LYS A 24 25.78 -10.78 -48.83
CA LYS A 24 25.14 -11.51 -49.95
C LYS A 24 25.43 -13.02 -49.89
N HIS A 25 26.65 -13.41 -49.54
CA HIS A 25 27.04 -14.81 -49.36
C HIS A 25 26.25 -15.47 -48.22
N ALA A 26 26.14 -14.80 -47.07
CA ALA A 26 25.36 -15.28 -45.93
C ALA A 26 23.86 -15.43 -46.26
N GLN A 27 23.27 -14.45 -46.94
CA GLN A 27 21.87 -14.49 -47.41
C GLN A 27 21.64 -15.68 -48.35
N LYS A 28 22.53 -15.88 -49.33
CA LYS A 28 22.45 -17.01 -50.29
C LYS A 28 22.56 -18.35 -49.57
N ARG A 29 23.46 -18.48 -48.60
CA ARG A 29 23.63 -19.71 -47.81
C ARG A 29 22.39 -20.01 -46.97
N ARG A 30 21.84 -19.01 -46.28
CA ARG A 30 20.59 -19.17 -45.50
C ARG A 30 19.44 -19.59 -46.40
N ALA A 31 19.32 -19.02 -47.59
CA ALA A 31 18.30 -19.42 -48.57
C ALA A 31 18.48 -20.88 -49.04
N GLN A 32 19.71 -21.35 -49.23
CA GLN A 32 19.99 -22.75 -49.58
C GLN A 32 19.68 -23.71 -48.42
N GLN A 33 20.01 -23.33 -47.18
CA GLN A 33 19.67 -24.11 -45.98
C GLN A 33 18.15 -24.26 -45.82
N LEU A 34 17.39 -23.18 -45.98
CA LEU A 34 15.93 -23.20 -45.91
C LEU A 34 15.31 -24.10 -47.00
N LYS A 35 15.87 -24.08 -48.23
CA LYS A 35 15.45 -24.99 -49.30
C LYS A 35 15.72 -26.44 -48.97
N GLY A 36 16.90 -26.74 -48.43
CA GLY A 36 17.26 -28.09 -48.00
C GLY A 36 16.36 -28.60 -46.87
N TRP A 37 16.06 -27.73 -45.89
CA TRP A 37 15.14 -28.03 -44.80
C TRP A 37 13.71 -28.29 -45.30
N ALA A 38 13.19 -27.45 -46.19
CA ALA A 38 11.86 -27.63 -46.77
C ALA A 38 11.72 -28.93 -47.57
N GLN A 39 12.81 -29.39 -48.20
CA GLN A 39 12.82 -30.69 -48.88
C GLN A 39 12.82 -31.85 -47.88
N MET A 40 13.66 -31.77 -46.85
CA MET A 40 13.72 -32.76 -45.77
C MET A 40 12.37 -32.91 -45.05
N ASP A 41 11.68 -31.79 -44.79
CA ASP A 41 10.37 -31.77 -44.15
C ASP A 41 9.30 -32.46 -45.01
N LYS A 42 9.28 -32.18 -46.33
CA LYS A 42 8.42 -32.90 -47.29
C LYS A 42 8.69 -34.40 -47.33
N ASP A 43 9.95 -34.80 -47.25
CA ASP A 43 10.34 -36.22 -47.29
C ASP A 43 9.98 -36.94 -45.97
N MET A 44 10.08 -36.25 -44.83
CA MET A 44 9.62 -36.74 -43.52
C MET A 44 8.09 -36.90 -43.48
N ALA A 45 7.33 -35.92 -43.99
CA ALA A 45 5.88 -36.00 -44.09
C ALA A 45 5.42 -37.17 -44.99
N ARG A 46 6.14 -37.43 -46.10
CA ARG A 46 5.90 -38.58 -46.99
C ARG A 46 6.28 -39.92 -46.35
N GLY A 47 7.28 -39.93 -45.47
CA GLY A 47 7.71 -41.11 -44.70
C GLY A 47 6.73 -41.51 -43.59
N ALA A 48 6.12 -40.53 -42.92
CA ALA A 48 5.14 -40.75 -41.86
C ALA A 48 3.90 -41.52 -42.35
N GLY A 49 3.45 -41.26 -43.59
CA GLY A 49 2.34 -41.99 -44.21
C GLY A 49 2.61 -43.48 -44.49
N LYS A 50 3.88 -43.90 -44.62
CA LYS A 50 4.26 -45.30 -44.85
C LYS A 50 4.54 -46.09 -43.56
N ALA A 51 4.84 -45.41 -42.46
CA ALA A 51 5.08 -46.05 -41.15
C ALA A 51 3.78 -46.43 -40.39
N SER A 52 2.63 -45.88 -40.81
CA SER A 52 1.32 -46.11 -40.19
C SER A 52 0.80 -47.55 -40.35
N GLN A 53 1.27 -48.32 -41.34
CA GLN A 53 0.77 -49.68 -41.58
C GLN A 53 1.53 -50.82 -40.85
N LYS A 54 2.55 -50.54 -40.03
CA LYS A 54 3.39 -51.62 -39.45
C LYS A 54 3.86 -51.47 -37.99
N SER A 55 3.25 -50.63 -37.15
CA SER A 55 3.74 -50.44 -35.78
C SER A 55 2.67 -50.50 -34.68
N ASN A 56 1.91 -51.60 -34.59
CA ASN A 56 1.01 -51.84 -33.45
C ASN A 56 1.74 -52.34 -32.16
N LYS A 57 3.00 -51.94 -31.93
CA LYS A 57 3.79 -52.28 -30.73
C LYS A 57 5.14 -51.55 -30.78
N LYS A 58 5.25 -50.37 -30.15
CA LYS A 58 6.45 -49.92 -29.41
C LYS A 58 6.30 -48.48 -28.91
N GLY A 59 6.43 -48.34 -27.59
CA GLY A 59 6.78 -47.11 -26.90
C GLY A 59 5.58 -46.23 -26.54
N ARG A 60 5.13 -46.31 -25.28
CA ARG A 60 4.65 -45.11 -24.59
C ARG A 60 5.77 -44.09 -24.73
N THR A 61 5.68 -43.18 -25.71
CA THR A 61 6.44 -41.94 -25.66
C THR A 61 6.13 -41.37 -24.28
N ARG A 62 7.16 -41.06 -23.48
CA ARG A 62 6.94 -40.30 -22.25
C ARG A 62 6.36 -38.98 -22.73
N ARG A 63 5.04 -38.85 -22.68
CA ARG A 63 4.34 -37.60 -22.98
C ARG A 63 4.88 -36.64 -21.95
N VAL A 64 5.61 -35.62 -22.39
CA VAL A 64 6.01 -34.53 -21.51
C VAL A 64 4.71 -33.92 -21.01
N VAL A 65 4.54 -33.84 -19.70
CA VAL A 65 3.35 -33.29 -19.04
C VAL A 65 3.82 -32.13 -18.20
N PHE A 66 3.04 -31.05 -18.21
CA PHE A 66 3.28 -29.88 -17.38
C PHE A 66 2.37 -29.93 -16.15
N PRO A 67 2.78 -29.28 -15.05
CA PRO A 67 1.92 -29.05 -13.89
C PRO A 67 0.56 -28.43 -14.26
N ASN A 68 -0.48 -28.81 -13.53
CA ASN A 68 -1.86 -28.40 -13.83
C ASN A 68 -2.07 -26.88 -13.79
N ASN A 69 -1.35 -26.17 -12.91
CA ASN A 69 -1.43 -24.71 -12.82
C ASN A 69 -0.92 -24.07 -14.10
N ILE A 70 0.21 -24.53 -14.63
CA ILE A 70 0.76 -24.04 -15.89
C ILE A 70 -0.19 -24.36 -17.05
N THR A 71 -0.71 -25.59 -17.13
CA THR A 71 -1.59 -25.97 -18.25
C THR A 71 -2.92 -25.21 -18.25
N LEU A 72 -3.53 -25.02 -17.07
CA LEU A 72 -4.80 -24.30 -16.97
C LEU A 72 -4.62 -22.81 -17.28
N LEU A 73 -3.60 -22.18 -16.69
CA LEU A 73 -3.33 -20.76 -16.90
C LEU A 73 -2.97 -20.46 -18.36
N GLU A 74 -2.18 -21.33 -19.00
CA GLU A 74 -1.83 -21.17 -20.42
C GLU A 74 -3.03 -21.40 -21.35
N ALA A 75 -3.91 -22.36 -21.03
CA ALA A 75 -5.15 -22.57 -21.80
C ALA A 75 -6.09 -21.36 -21.70
N ALA A 76 -6.22 -20.79 -20.48
CA ALA A 76 -7.01 -19.59 -20.24
C ALA A 76 -6.42 -18.36 -20.97
N ALA A 77 -5.10 -18.16 -20.92
CA ALA A 77 -4.42 -17.04 -21.59
C ALA A 77 -4.55 -17.09 -23.12
N ARG A 78 -4.70 -18.29 -23.71
CA ARG A 78 -4.96 -18.47 -25.15
C ARG A 78 -6.43 -18.34 -25.54
N ASN A 79 -7.32 -18.09 -24.57
CA ASN A 79 -8.76 -18.13 -24.73
C ASN A 79 -9.28 -19.47 -25.30
N ASP A 80 -8.69 -20.59 -24.86
CA ASP A 80 -9.07 -21.94 -25.32
C ASP A 80 -10.15 -22.53 -24.41
N LEU A 81 -11.41 -22.14 -24.66
CA LEU A 81 -12.56 -22.53 -23.84
C LEU A 81 -12.73 -24.06 -23.71
N GLU A 82 -12.48 -24.79 -24.80
CA GLU A 82 -12.65 -26.24 -24.83
C GLU A 82 -11.57 -26.93 -24.01
N GLU A 83 -10.29 -26.53 -24.15
CA GLU A 83 -9.22 -27.10 -23.34
C GLU A 83 -9.41 -26.77 -21.85
N VAL A 84 -9.81 -25.54 -21.52
CA VAL A 84 -10.13 -25.17 -20.13
C VAL A 84 -11.27 -26.05 -19.59
N ARG A 85 -12.35 -26.23 -20.34
CA ARG A 85 -13.48 -27.08 -19.94
C ARG A 85 -13.07 -28.54 -19.76
N GLU A 86 -12.23 -29.07 -20.64
CA GLU A 86 -11.68 -30.43 -20.51
C GLU A 86 -10.82 -30.58 -19.24
N LEU A 87 -9.95 -29.60 -18.94
CA LEU A 87 -9.12 -29.60 -17.75
C LEU A 87 -9.95 -29.56 -16.47
N LEU A 88 -10.95 -28.66 -16.41
CA LEU A 88 -11.86 -28.53 -15.26
C LEU A 88 -12.69 -29.80 -15.05
N ASN A 89 -13.26 -30.37 -16.12
CA ASN A 89 -13.96 -31.67 -16.06
C ASN A 89 -13.03 -32.83 -15.67
N GLY A 90 -11.73 -32.69 -15.94
CA GLY A 90 -10.67 -33.60 -15.49
C GLY A 90 -10.32 -33.50 -14.01
N GLY A 91 -10.96 -32.58 -13.26
CA GLY A 91 -10.74 -32.37 -11.83
C GLY A 91 -9.58 -31.42 -11.52
N VAL A 92 -9.12 -30.64 -12.48
CA VAL A 92 -8.18 -29.54 -12.23
C VAL A 92 -8.92 -28.44 -11.46
N SER A 93 -8.33 -27.98 -10.35
CA SER A 93 -8.90 -26.88 -9.57
C SER A 93 -8.88 -25.59 -10.40
N PRO A 94 -9.99 -24.83 -10.48
CA PRO A 94 -10.02 -23.53 -11.16
C PRO A 94 -9.18 -22.46 -10.44
N ASP A 95 -8.97 -22.62 -9.13
CA ASP A 95 -8.24 -21.66 -8.28
C ASP A 95 -6.71 -21.87 -8.28
N LEU A 96 -6.16 -22.56 -9.28
CA LEU A 96 -4.71 -22.63 -9.44
C LEU A 96 -4.18 -21.27 -9.89
N TYR A 97 -3.02 -20.89 -9.36
CA TYR A 97 -2.45 -19.56 -9.54
C TYR A 97 -0.95 -19.59 -9.90
N ASN A 98 -0.43 -18.47 -10.39
CA ASN A 98 0.98 -18.25 -10.73
C ASN A 98 1.80 -17.77 -9.51
N GLU A 99 3.05 -17.33 -9.69
CA GLU A 99 3.87 -16.86 -8.56
C GLU A 99 3.34 -15.57 -7.90
N ASP A 100 2.56 -14.76 -8.62
CA ASP A 100 1.94 -13.52 -8.13
C ASP A 100 0.57 -13.76 -7.48
N GLY A 101 0.09 -15.01 -7.42
CA GLY A 101 -1.25 -15.30 -6.90
C GLY A 101 -2.39 -15.14 -7.90
N LEU A 102 -2.09 -14.79 -9.16
CA LEU A 102 -3.10 -14.62 -10.21
C LEU A 102 -3.66 -15.97 -10.65
N THR A 103 -4.98 -16.13 -10.53
CA THR A 103 -5.73 -17.29 -11.04
C THR A 103 -6.12 -17.12 -12.50
N ALA A 104 -6.61 -18.19 -13.14
CA ALA A 104 -7.19 -18.11 -14.49
C ALA A 104 -8.34 -17.08 -14.54
N LEU A 105 -9.12 -16.96 -13.46
CA LEU A 105 -10.21 -16.00 -13.35
C LEU A 105 -9.71 -14.55 -13.39
N HIS A 106 -8.60 -14.23 -12.73
CA HIS A 106 -7.96 -12.91 -12.83
C HIS A 106 -7.55 -12.60 -14.26
N GLN A 107 -6.83 -13.52 -14.92
CA GLN A 107 -6.34 -13.30 -16.28
C GLN A 107 -7.49 -13.09 -17.27
N CYS A 108 -8.53 -13.92 -17.20
CA CYS A 108 -9.72 -13.75 -18.03
C CYS A 108 -10.45 -12.42 -17.75
N CYS A 109 -10.39 -11.91 -16.51
CA CYS A 109 -10.92 -10.59 -16.17
C CYS A 109 -10.07 -9.42 -16.64
N ILE A 110 -8.78 -9.62 -16.91
CA ILE A 110 -7.92 -8.60 -17.53
C ILE A 110 -8.15 -8.57 -19.05
N ASP A 111 -8.27 -9.75 -19.67
CA ASP A 111 -8.33 -9.91 -21.13
C ASP A 111 -9.75 -9.87 -21.73
N ASP A 112 -10.78 -9.63 -20.90
CA ASP A 112 -12.20 -9.57 -21.29
C ASP A 112 -12.80 -10.88 -21.84
N PHE A 113 -12.42 -12.03 -21.26
CA PHE A 113 -12.91 -13.35 -21.70
C PHE A 113 -14.17 -13.79 -20.96
N VAL A 114 -15.30 -13.13 -21.23
CA VAL A 114 -16.61 -13.37 -20.56
C VAL A 114 -17.03 -14.84 -20.52
N GLU A 115 -16.92 -15.56 -21.64
CA GLU A 115 -17.33 -16.96 -21.73
C GLU A 115 -16.46 -17.89 -20.87
N LEU A 116 -15.16 -17.59 -20.77
CA LEU A 116 -14.23 -18.31 -19.90
C LEU A 116 -14.47 -18.00 -18.43
N VAL A 117 -14.73 -16.73 -18.10
CA VAL A 117 -15.11 -16.33 -16.73
C VAL A 117 -16.35 -17.11 -16.29
N GLN A 118 -17.39 -17.18 -17.12
CA GLN A 118 -18.57 -17.99 -16.82
C GLN A 118 -18.21 -19.47 -16.64
N CYS A 119 -17.39 -20.04 -17.53
CA CYS A 119 -16.96 -21.44 -17.45
C CYS A 119 -16.20 -21.75 -16.14
N LEU A 120 -15.29 -20.85 -15.73
CA LEU A 120 -14.53 -20.97 -14.48
C LEU A 120 -15.44 -20.89 -13.26
N LEU A 121 -16.36 -19.91 -13.23
CA LEU A 121 -17.33 -19.75 -12.14
C LEU A 121 -18.29 -20.94 -12.04
N ASP A 122 -18.77 -21.47 -13.17
CA ASP A 122 -19.59 -22.69 -13.22
C ASP A 122 -18.85 -23.92 -12.68
N ALA A 123 -17.53 -23.96 -12.84
CA ALA A 123 -16.65 -24.99 -12.29
C ALA A 123 -16.26 -24.75 -10.82
N GLY A 124 -16.79 -23.70 -10.18
CA GLY A 124 -16.58 -23.39 -8.78
C GLY A 124 -15.33 -22.56 -8.48
N ALA A 125 -14.83 -21.78 -9.45
CA ALA A 125 -13.78 -20.79 -9.19
C ALA A 125 -14.21 -19.82 -8.07
N SER A 126 -13.27 -19.50 -7.18
CA SER A 126 -13.48 -18.48 -6.16
C SER A 126 -13.57 -17.11 -6.80
N VAL A 127 -14.78 -16.55 -6.85
CA VAL A 127 -15.06 -15.19 -7.35
C VAL A 127 -14.29 -14.10 -6.60
N ASN A 128 -13.90 -14.37 -5.35
CA ASN A 128 -13.14 -13.48 -4.47
C ASN A 128 -11.73 -14.01 -4.19
N ALA A 129 -11.14 -14.79 -5.12
CA ALA A 129 -9.73 -15.13 -5.03
C ALA A 129 -8.88 -13.85 -4.92
N CYS A 130 -7.84 -13.87 -4.11
CA CYS A 130 -6.92 -12.74 -3.95
C CYS A 130 -5.54 -13.11 -4.48
N ASP A 131 -4.91 -12.21 -5.24
CA ASP A 131 -3.50 -12.30 -5.59
C ASP A 131 -2.58 -11.84 -4.42
N SER A 132 -1.27 -11.74 -4.65
CA SER A 132 -0.31 -11.31 -3.63
C SER A 132 -0.52 -9.89 -3.12
N GLU A 133 -1.12 -9.02 -3.94
CA GLU A 133 -1.46 -7.63 -3.61
C GLU A 133 -2.92 -7.47 -3.18
N LEU A 134 -3.59 -8.59 -2.88
CA LEU A 134 -5.00 -8.65 -2.47
C LEU A 134 -5.97 -8.11 -3.53
N TRP A 135 -5.58 -8.11 -4.80
CA TRP A 135 -6.50 -7.86 -5.89
C TRP A 135 -7.42 -9.05 -6.06
N THR A 136 -8.68 -8.75 -6.36
CA THR A 136 -9.69 -9.76 -6.69
C THR A 136 -10.01 -9.69 -8.19
N PRO A 137 -10.66 -10.70 -8.78
CA PRO A 137 -11.13 -10.62 -10.16
C PRO A 137 -12.01 -9.39 -10.43
N LEU A 138 -12.75 -8.92 -9.42
CA LEU A 138 -13.54 -7.69 -9.52
C LEU A 138 -12.67 -6.43 -9.61
N HIS A 139 -11.53 -6.37 -8.92
CA HIS A 139 -10.57 -5.28 -9.11
C HIS A 139 -10.04 -5.28 -10.55
N ALA A 140 -9.61 -6.44 -11.06
CA ALA A 140 -9.09 -6.56 -12.42
C ALA A 140 -10.12 -6.10 -13.48
N ALA A 141 -11.34 -6.61 -13.42
CA ALA A 141 -12.41 -6.23 -14.35
C ALA A 141 -12.78 -4.74 -14.24
N ALA A 142 -12.80 -4.19 -13.01
CA ALA A 142 -13.12 -2.79 -12.77
C ALA A 142 -12.02 -1.84 -13.30
N THR A 143 -10.75 -2.17 -13.08
CA THR A 143 -9.60 -1.39 -13.60
C THR A 143 -9.57 -1.38 -15.12
N CYS A 144 -9.87 -2.53 -15.76
CA CYS A 144 -9.89 -2.61 -17.22
C CYS A 144 -11.17 -2.04 -17.85
N GLY A 145 -12.18 -1.67 -17.05
CA GLY A 145 -13.45 -1.11 -17.54
C GLY A 145 -14.38 -2.12 -18.21
N HIS A 146 -14.23 -3.42 -17.89
CA HIS A 146 -15.01 -4.49 -18.51
C HIS A 146 -16.36 -4.62 -17.80
N THR A 147 -17.31 -3.72 -18.14
CA THR A 147 -18.60 -3.58 -17.46
C THR A 147 -19.42 -4.88 -17.42
N ASP A 148 -19.42 -5.66 -18.51
CA ASP A 148 -20.15 -6.94 -18.58
C ASP A 148 -19.57 -7.99 -17.62
N LEU A 149 -18.23 -8.04 -17.50
CA LEU A 149 -17.55 -8.89 -16.53
C LEU A 149 -17.81 -8.44 -15.09
N VAL A 150 -17.78 -7.14 -14.82
CA VAL A 150 -18.14 -6.59 -13.50
C VAL A 150 -19.56 -7.02 -13.14
N GLN A 151 -20.50 -6.92 -14.07
CA GLN A 151 -21.88 -7.36 -13.83
C GLN A 151 -21.97 -8.86 -13.54
N LEU A 152 -21.26 -9.69 -14.32
CA LEU A 152 -21.20 -11.14 -14.13
C LEU A 152 -20.59 -11.54 -12.77
N LEU A 153 -19.47 -10.93 -12.38
CA LEU A 153 -18.79 -11.20 -11.11
C LEU A 153 -19.67 -10.80 -9.92
N VAL A 154 -20.31 -9.63 -9.99
CA VAL A 154 -21.23 -9.14 -8.95
C VAL A 154 -22.44 -10.07 -8.80
N GLN A 155 -23.03 -10.54 -9.91
CA GLN A 155 -24.09 -11.55 -9.87
C GLN A 155 -23.63 -12.87 -9.27
N SER A 156 -22.34 -13.20 -9.44
CA SER A 156 -21.70 -14.40 -8.90
C SER A 156 -21.22 -14.24 -7.45
N GLY A 157 -21.51 -13.12 -6.79
CA GLY A 157 -21.20 -12.89 -5.37
C GLY A 157 -19.84 -12.24 -5.10
N ALA A 158 -19.30 -11.49 -6.07
CA ALA A 158 -18.09 -10.70 -5.86
C ALA A 158 -18.27 -9.68 -4.72
N GLU A 159 -17.25 -9.56 -3.87
CA GLU A 159 -17.25 -8.64 -2.74
C GLU A 159 -16.92 -7.21 -3.20
N LEU A 160 -17.92 -6.33 -3.19
CA LEU A 160 -17.79 -4.92 -3.60
C LEU A 160 -16.88 -4.09 -2.67
N LEU A 161 -16.66 -4.56 -1.45
CA LEU A 161 -15.88 -3.86 -0.42
C LEU A 161 -14.53 -4.51 -0.15
N ALA A 162 -14.08 -5.43 -1.01
CA ALA A 162 -12.74 -5.97 -0.95
C ALA A 162 -11.74 -4.82 -1.08
N VAL A 163 -10.69 -4.83 -0.25
CA VAL A 163 -9.68 -3.78 -0.20
C VAL A 163 -8.33 -4.40 -0.52
N ASN A 164 -7.69 -3.94 -1.59
CA ASN A 164 -6.37 -4.40 -2.00
C ASN A 164 -5.25 -3.89 -1.06
N ALA A 165 -3.99 -4.22 -1.36
CA ALA A 165 -2.83 -3.79 -0.57
C ALA A 165 -2.71 -2.25 -0.47
N ASP A 166 -3.07 -1.53 -1.54
CA ASP A 166 -3.02 -0.06 -1.61
C ASP A 166 -4.18 0.64 -0.89
N GLY A 167 -5.16 -0.12 -0.39
CA GLY A 167 -6.34 0.45 0.27
C GLY A 167 -7.48 0.81 -0.68
N ASN A 168 -7.41 0.40 -1.95
CA ASN A 168 -8.42 0.65 -2.98
C ASN A 168 -9.47 -0.47 -2.99
N MET A 169 -10.72 -0.08 -3.23
CA MET A 169 -11.83 -0.98 -3.58
C MET A 169 -12.01 -0.98 -5.10
N PRO A 170 -12.72 -1.96 -5.68
CA PRO A 170 -12.87 -2.05 -7.14
C PRO A 170 -13.38 -0.77 -7.81
N TYR A 171 -14.33 -0.06 -7.18
CA TYR A 171 -14.88 1.18 -7.74
C TYR A 171 -13.90 2.36 -7.71
N ASP A 172 -12.85 2.33 -6.87
CA ASP A 172 -11.83 3.38 -6.85
C ASP A 172 -10.92 3.32 -8.10
N LEU A 173 -10.84 2.13 -8.72
CA LEU A 173 -9.91 1.84 -9.81
C LEU A 173 -10.54 1.97 -11.20
N CYS A 174 -11.84 2.26 -11.29
CA CYS A 174 -12.53 2.40 -12.57
C CYS A 174 -11.98 3.59 -13.36
N GLU A 175 -11.50 3.34 -14.58
CA GLU A 175 -11.07 4.39 -15.50
C GLU A 175 -12.25 5.00 -16.27
N ASP A 176 -13.28 4.22 -16.56
CA ASP A 176 -14.45 4.64 -17.31
C ASP A 176 -15.68 4.91 -16.41
N GLU A 177 -16.52 5.86 -16.85
CA GLU A 177 -17.70 6.29 -16.09
C GLU A 177 -18.79 5.20 -16.04
N ALA A 178 -18.92 4.34 -17.05
CA ALA A 178 -20.00 3.37 -17.12
C ALA A 178 -19.82 2.25 -16.07
N THR A 179 -18.60 1.72 -15.94
CA THR A 179 -18.25 0.73 -14.93
C THR A 179 -18.34 1.31 -13.51
N LEU A 180 -17.89 2.57 -13.33
CA LEU A 180 -18.03 3.29 -12.06
C LEU A 180 -19.51 3.49 -11.68
N GLU A 181 -20.34 3.96 -12.60
CA GLU A 181 -21.78 4.16 -12.39
C GLU A 181 -22.48 2.84 -12.02
N LEU A 182 -22.12 1.73 -12.69
CA LEU A 182 -22.63 0.40 -12.37
C LEU A 182 -22.27 0.00 -10.93
N LEU A 183 -21.00 0.07 -10.54
CA LEU A 183 -20.57 -0.30 -9.19
C LEU A 183 -21.21 0.59 -8.13
N GLU A 184 -21.23 1.91 -8.31
CA GLU A 184 -21.89 2.83 -7.39
C GLU A 184 -23.39 2.52 -7.25
N MET A 185 -24.05 2.20 -8.36
CA MET A 185 -25.46 1.84 -8.39
C MET A 185 -25.69 0.55 -7.59
N VAL A 186 -24.93 -0.53 -7.86
CA VAL A 186 -25.10 -1.79 -7.13
C VAL A 186 -24.77 -1.64 -5.65
N MET A 187 -23.74 -0.87 -5.31
CA MET A 187 -23.41 -0.57 -3.92
C MET A 187 -24.58 0.12 -3.20
N ALA A 188 -25.22 1.09 -3.87
CA ALA A 188 -26.39 1.77 -3.32
C ALA A 188 -27.60 0.84 -3.18
N GLU A 189 -27.85 -0.05 -4.15
CA GLU A 189 -28.91 -1.06 -4.10
C GLU A 189 -28.70 -2.06 -2.95
N GLN A 190 -27.46 -2.43 -2.67
CA GLN A 190 -27.09 -3.26 -1.51
C GLN A 190 -27.07 -2.49 -0.18
N GLY A 191 -27.42 -1.20 -0.18
CA GLY A 191 -27.44 -0.36 1.03
C GLY A 191 -26.06 -0.11 1.63
N ILE A 192 -25.00 -0.16 0.82
CA ILE A 192 -23.64 0.13 1.27
C ILE A 192 -23.54 1.64 1.56
N THR A 193 -23.28 1.97 2.83
CA THR A 193 -23.11 3.35 3.30
C THR A 193 -21.65 3.76 3.32
N GLN A 194 -21.39 5.07 3.30
CA GLN A 194 -20.02 5.60 3.47
C GLN A 194 -19.38 5.13 4.78
N ASP A 195 -20.16 5.01 5.86
CA ASP A 195 -19.65 4.49 7.14
C ASP A 195 -19.23 3.03 7.04
N ARG A 196 -19.91 2.21 6.22
CA ARG A 196 -19.51 0.83 5.95
C ARG A 196 -18.20 0.79 5.15
N ILE A 197 -18.08 1.62 4.12
CA ILE A 197 -16.85 1.75 3.31
C ILE A 197 -15.67 2.14 4.20
N ASN A 198 -15.82 3.20 5.01
CA ASN A 198 -14.78 3.68 5.92
C ASN A 198 -14.37 2.60 6.95
N ARG A 199 -15.34 1.85 7.49
CA ARG A 199 -15.07 0.72 8.39
C ARG A 199 -14.29 -0.40 7.71
N CYS A 200 -14.63 -0.74 6.47
CA CYS A 200 -13.91 -1.77 5.71
C CYS A 200 -12.46 -1.36 5.45
N ARG A 201 -12.20 -0.11 5.01
CA ARG A 201 -10.82 0.40 4.82
C ARG A 201 -10.01 0.39 6.12
N GLY A 202 -10.61 0.84 7.22
CA GLY A 202 -9.98 0.90 8.53
C GLY A 202 -9.95 -0.44 9.29
N ALA A 203 -10.46 -1.54 8.72
CA ALA A 203 -10.62 -2.81 9.45
C ALA A 203 -9.27 -3.38 9.94
N LYS A 204 -8.24 -3.32 9.09
CA LYS A 204 -6.88 -3.80 9.46
C LYS A 204 -6.30 -2.99 10.62
N GLU A 205 -6.41 -1.66 10.56
CA GLU A 205 -5.99 -0.78 11.65
C GLU A 205 -6.75 -1.10 12.95
N MET A 206 -8.08 -1.26 12.87
CA MET A 206 -8.90 -1.53 14.05
C MET A 206 -8.60 -2.89 14.68
N ASN A 207 -8.36 -3.92 13.87
CA ASN A 207 -7.97 -5.23 14.38
C ASN A 207 -6.61 -5.15 15.09
N MET A 208 -5.63 -4.48 14.47
CA MET A 208 -4.32 -4.26 15.10
C MET A 208 -4.45 -3.44 16.40
N LEU A 209 -5.30 -2.42 16.41
CA LEU A 209 -5.59 -1.62 17.60
C LEU A 209 -6.21 -2.46 18.72
N THR A 210 -7.14 -3.36 18.39
CA THR A 210 -7.73 -4.27 19.39
C THR A 210 -6.69 -5.23 19.97
N ASP A 211 -5.84 -5.81 19.13
CA ASP A 211 -4.79 -6.73 19.59
C ASP A 211 -3.77 -6.01 20.46
N LEU A 212 -3.38 -4.79 20.08
CA LEU A 212 -2.49 -3.96 20.88
C LEU A 212 -3.07 -3.60 22.25
N ARG A 213 -4.37 -3.31 22.34
CA ARG A 213 -5.01 -3.07 23.64
C ARG A 213 -4.90 -4.28 24.56
N VAL A 214 -5.02 -5.49 24.02
CA VAL A 214 -4.82 -6.74 24.78
C VAL A 214 -3.35 -6.90 25.20
N LEU A 215 -2.39 -6.62 24.30
CA LEU A 215 -0.96 -6.68 24.61
C LEU A 215 -0.56 -5.70 25.72
N VAL A 216 -1.09 -4.47 25.69
CA VAL A 216 -0.88 -3.46 26.73
C VAL A 216 -1.43 -3.93 28.07
N GLN A 217 -2.64 -4.51 28.10
CA GLN A 217 -3.24 -5.05 29.32
C GLN A 217 -2.41 -6.19 29.92
N ASN A 218 -1.78 -7.00 29.08
CA ASN A 218 -0.91 -8.10 29.50
C ASN A 218 0.51 -7.65 29.85
N GLY A 219 0.84 -6.37 29.71
CA GLY A 219 2.17 -5.82 30.00
C GLY A 219 3.26 -6.29 29.03
N ALA A 220 2.89 -6.58 27.78
CA ALA A 220 3.84 -6.96 26.74
C ALA A 220 4.79 -5.80 26.38
N ASP A 221 6.01 -6.12 25.92
CA ASP A 221 6.93 -5.11 25.40
C ASP A 221 6.51 -4.69 23.99
N LEU A 222 6.03 -3.45 23.86
CA LEU A 222 5.61 -2.85 22.58
C LEU A 222 6.78 -2.52 21.66
N ASN A 223 8.02 -2.61 22.14
CA ASN A 223 9.24 -2.40 21.36
C ASN A 223 9.87 -3.71 20.88
N ALA A 224 9.18 -4.83 21.03
CA ALA A 224 9.59 -6.09 20.44
C ALA A 224 9.81 -5.91 18.94
N GLN A 225 10.90 -6.49 18.45
CA GLN A 225 11.27 -6.48 17.05
C GLN A 225 10.93 -7.82 16.42
N ASP A 226 10.48 -7.79 15.17
CA ASP A 226 10.35 -8.98 14.35
C ASP A 226 11.72 -9.45 13.81
N ASP A 227 11.71 -10.45 12.93
CA ASP A 227 12.91 -11.02 12.30
C ASP A 227 13.70 -10.00 11.45
N ASN A 228 13.03 -8.93 10.99
CA ASN A 228 13.63 -7.83 10.22
C ASN A 228 14.01 -6.65 11.12
N GLY A 229 13.91 -6.78 12.45
CA GLY A 229 14.18 -5.68 13.37
C GLY A 229 13.07 -4.63 13.42
N ALA A 230 11.95 -4.81 12.72
CA ALA A 230 10.85 -3.86 12.69
C ALA A 230 10.02 -3.96 13.97
N THR A 231 9.64 -2.80 14.52
CA THR A 231 8.72 -2.72 15.67
C THR A 231 7.29 -2.50 15.21
N LEU A 232 6.31 -2.67 16.12
CA LEU A 232 4.91 -2.30 15.86
C LEU A 232 4.75 -0.87 15.35
N LEU A 233 5.58 0.06 15.85
CA LEU A 233 5.59 1.45 15.37
C LEU A 233 6.09 1.58 13.92
N HIS A 234 7.00 0.74 13.43
CA HIS A 234 7.41 0.72 12.02
C HIS A 234 6.24 0.29 11.14
N ILE A 235 5.53 -0.79 11.53
CA ILE A 235 4.39 -1.32 10.79
C ILE A 235 3.26 -0.28 10.73
N ALA A 236 2.92 0.31 11.87
CA ALA A 236 1.93 1.38 11.95
C ALA A 236 2.33 2.58 11.08
N ALA A 237 3.62 2.92 11.10
CA ALA A 237 4.14 4.04 10.34
C ALA A 237 4.08 3.82 8.83
N ALA A 238 4.41 2.62 8.36
CA ALA A 238 4.35 2.25 6.94
C ALA A 238 2.92 2.29 6.39
N ASN A 239 1.96 1.80 7.17
CA ASN A 239 0.56 1.67 6.75
C ASN A 239 -0.30 2.92 7.06
N GLY A 240 0.26 3.92 7.76
CA GLY A 240 -0.48 5.11 8.16
C GLY A 240 -1.55 4.87 9.23
N TYR A 241 -1.39 3.84 10.06
CA TYR A 241 -2.34 3.50 11.13
C TYR A 241 -2.22 4.48 12.30
N LEU A 242 -2.84 5.64 12.17
CA LEU A 242 -2.73 6.78 13.10
C LEU A 242 -3.14 6.42 14.53
N LEU A 243 -4.25 5.69 14.71
CA LEU A 243 -4.76 5.33 16.03
C LEU A 243 -3.85 4.31 16.73
N VAL A 244 -3.28 3.40 15.95
CA VAL A 244 -2.27 2.45 16.43
C VAL A 244 -1.00 3.21 16.82
N GLY A 245 -0.52 4.09 15.96
CA GLY A 245 0.64 4.94 16.22
C GLY A 245 0.45 5.78 17.49
N GLU A 246 -0.73 6.36 17.69
CA GLU A 246 -1.07 7.18 18.85
C GLU A 246 -0.96 6.34 20.13
N LEU A 247 -1.62 5.18 20.16
CA LEU A 247 -1.59 4.28 21.30
C LEU A 247 -0.16 3.83 21.65
N LEU A 248 0.66 3.49 20.65
CA LEU A 248 2.05 3.08 20.84
C LEU A 248 2.90 4.22 21.43
N LEU A 249 2.75 5.43 20.90
CA LEU A 249 3.50 6.60 21.34
C LEU A 249 3.10 7.05 22.75
N GLU A 250 1.82 6.97 23.11
CA GLU A 250 1.32 7.19 24.48
C GLU A 250 1.98 6.24 25.48
N HIS A 251 2.22 4.99 25.07
CA HIS A 251 2.89 3.96 25.87
C HIS A 251 4.42 3.98 25.74
N ARG A 252 4.99 5.10 25.28
CA ARG A 252 6.45 5.35 25.17
C ARG A 252 7.17 4.36 24.25
N ALA A 253 6.56 3.97 23.14
CA ALA A 253 7.27 3.28 22.07
C ALA A 253 8.50 4.09 21.62
N LYS A 254 9.58 3.39 21.29
CA LYS A 254 10.86 4.00 20.89
C LYS A 254 10.77 4.53 19.47
N VAL A 255 10.60 5.84 19.34
CA VAL A 255 10.46 6.55 18.05
C VAL A 255 11.71 6.46 17.17
N GLU A 256 12.90 6.32 17.77
CA GLU A 256 14.19 6.22 17.06
C GLU A 256 14.72 4.78 16.95
N GLN A 257 13.90 3.77 17.26
CA GLN A 257 14.32 2.39 17.07
C GLN A 257 14.58 2.15 15.58
N LYS A 258 15.68 1.46 15.27
CA LYS A 258 16.04 1.09 13.92
C LYS A 258 15.78 -0.38 13.64
N ASP A 259 15.33 -0.68 12.43
CA ASP A 259 15.26 -2.02 11.88
C ASP A 259 16.61 -2.49 11.29
N THR A 260 16.62 -3.62 10.58
CA THR A 260 17.85 -4.18 9.97
C THR A 260 18.47 -3.30 8.89
N ASP A 261 17.66 -2.50 8.19
CA ASP A 261 18.12 -1.58 7.15
C ASP A 261 18.49 -0.19 7.74
N GLY A 262 18.40 -0.07 9.06
CA GLY A 262 18.67 1.17 9.78
C GLY A 262 17.54 2.19 9.65
N TRP A 263 16.39 1.79 9.12
CA TRP A 263 15.22 2.64 9.00
C TRP A 263 14.59 2.85 10.36
N THR A 264 14.09 4.05 10.59
CA THR A 264 13.23 4.37 11.74
C THR A 264 11.76 4.36 11.29
N PRO A 265 10.78 4.37 12.20
CA PRO A 265 9.38 4.55 11.82
C PRO A 265 9.14 5.79 10.96
N LEU A 266 9.93 6.85 11.11
CA LEU A 266 9.83 8.03 10.26
C LEU A 266 10.30 7.77 8.81
N HIS A 267 11.32 6.94 8.59
CA HIS A 267 11.71 6.52 7.24
C HIS A 267 10.56 5.76 6.58
N ALA A 268 9.95 4.82 7.32
CA ALA A 268 8.77 4.10 6.87
C ALA A 268 7.64 5.05 6.46
N ALA A 269 7.14 5.88 7.38
CA ALA A 269 6.06 6.83 7.07
C ALA A 269 6.40 7.75 5.88
N SER A 270 7.67 8.12 5.70
CA SER A 270 8.10 8.98 4.59
C SER A 270 8.15 8.25 3.25
N CYS A 271 8.62 7.00 3.24
CA CYS A 271 8.70 6.17 2.04
C CYS A 271 7.31 5.83 1.49
N TRP A 272 6.37 5.45 2.36
CA TRP A 272 5.01 5.05 1.99
C TRP A 272 3.98 6.21 2.00
N GLY A 273 4.46 7.44 2.04
CA GLY A 273 3.64 8.64 1.82
C GLY A 273 2.65 9.01 2.95
N GLN A 274 2.90 8.58 4.18
CA GLN A 274 1.98 8.74 5.31
C GLN A 274 2.14 10.10 6.01
N ILE A 275 1.64 11.17 5.38
CA ILE A 275 1.82 12.58 5.84
C ILE A 275 1.40 12.79 7.30
N LEU A 276 0.21 12.36 7.69
CA LEU A 276 -0.31 12.56 9.04
C LEU A 276 0.52 11.81 10.09
N MET A 277 1.01 10.63 9.72
CA MET A 277 1.88 9.84 10.59
C MET A 277 3.27 10.47 10.73
N VAL A 278 3.82 11.06 9.66
CA VAL A 278 5.04 11.88 9.72
C VAL A 278 4.89 13.02 10.71
N GLU A 279 3.79 13.78 10.65
CA GLU A 279 3.52 14.87 11.61
C GLU A 279 3.48 14.36 13.05
N GLN A 280 2.78 13.24 13.28
CA GLN A 280 2.63 12.63 14.59
C GLN A 280 3.97 12.14 15.16
N LEU A 281 4.78 11.43 14.37
CA LEU A 281 6.10 10.96 14.78
C LEU A 281 7.03 12.14 15.14
N VAL A 282 7.05 13.19 14.30
CA VAL A 282 7.87 14.39 14.55
C VAL A 282 7.39 15.14 15.81
N ALA A 283 6.08 15.23 16.04
CA ALA A 283 5.53 15.79 17.27
C ALA A 283 5.97 15.02 18.52
N HIS A 284 6.17 13.70 18.39
CA HIS A 284 6.71 12.83 19.45
C HIS A 284 8.24 12.74 19.48
N GLY A 285 8.94 13.61 18.75
CA GLY A 285 10.39 13.78 18.83
C GLY A 285 11.20 12.95 17.84
N ALA A 286 10.58 12.43 16.77
CA ALA A 286 11.32 11.78 15.69
C ALA A 286 12.33 12.74 15.04
N SER A 287 13.55 12.27 14.81
CA SER A 287 14.63 13.01 14.20
C SER A 287 14.53 12.97 12.67
N LEU A 288 14.35 14.15 12.07
CA LEU A 288 14.27 14.34 10.62
C LEU A 288 15.61 14.11 9.88
N ASN A 289 16.72 13.95 10.60
CA ASN A 289 18.07 13.81 10.03
C ASN A 289 18.71 12.45 10.36
N THR A 290 17.93 11.50 10.89
CA THR A 290 18.45 10.16 11.15
C THR A 290 18.78 9.49 9.82
N LYS A 291 19.93 8.82 9.75
CA LYS A 291 20.39 8.13 8.54
C LYS A 291 20.13 6.61 8.60
N SER A 292 19.73 6.02 7.49
CA SER A 292 19.68 4.57 7.26
C SER A 292 21.09 3.96 7.15
N VAL A 293 21.17 2.64 6.96
CA VAL A 293 22.44 1.96 6.64
C VAL A 293 23.03 2.46 5.32
N LEU A 294 22.19 2.86 4.36
CA LEU A 294 22.60 3.43 3.07
C LEU A 294 22.87 4.95 3.13
N GLU A 295 22.94 5.52 4.35
CA GLU A 295 23.11 6.95 4.61
C GLU A 295 21.97 7.88 4.16
N GLU A 296 20.80 7.31 3.87
CA GLU A 296 19.62 8.05 3.43
C GLU A 296 18.85 8.60 4.64
N THR A 297 18.34 9.81 4.54
CA THR A 297 17.43 10.40 5.54
C THR A 297 15.97 10.12 5.17
N PRO A 298 14.99 10.34 6.08
CA PRO A 298 13.57 10.22 5.74
C PRO A 298 13.15 11.09 4.54
N LEU A 299 13.84 12.20 4.30
CA LEU A 299 13.62 13.07 3.15
C LEU A 299 14.18 12.48 1.85
N ASP A 300 15.23 11.66 1.93
CA ASP A 300 15.86 11.06 0.74
C ASP A 300 15.04 9.87 0.22
N VAL A 301 14.42 9.10 1.14
CA VAL A 301 13.59 7.92 0.79
C VAL A 301 12.17 8.29 0.32
N CYS A 302 11.74 9.53 0.47
CA CYS A 302 10.37 9.93 0.10
C CYS A 302 10.22 10.09 -1.43
N ALA A 303 9.38 9.25 -2.04
CA ALA A 303 9.00 9.38 -3.44
C ALA A 303 7.93 10.45 -3.67
N ASP A 304 7.00 10.60 -2.72
CA ASP A 304 5.87 11.51 -2.79
C ASP A 304 6.27 12.98 -2.55
N GLU A 305 5.81 13.90 -3.41
CA GLU A 305 6.12 15.33 -3.33
C GLU A 305 5.44 16.05 -2.17
N GLU A 306 4.20 15.70 -1.84
CA GLU A 306 3.49 16.31 -0.73
C GLU A 306 4.19 15.99 0.60
N VAL A 307 4.62 14.74 0.76
CA VAL A 307 5.38 14.27 1.93
C VAL A 307 6.74 14.96 2.00
N ARG A 308 7.42 15.12 0.87
CA ARG A 308 8.70 15.83 0.79
C ARG A 308 8.56 17.29 1.22
N VAL A 309 7.56 18.00 0.67
CA VAL A 309 7.25 19.39 1.05
C VAL A 309 6.96 19.46 2.54
N LYS A 310 6.20 18.50 3.08
CA LYS A 310 5.88 18.45 4.50
C LYS A 310 7.11 18.24 5.39
N LEU A 311 7.96 17.27 5.05
CA LEU A 311 9.21 17.01 5.77
C LEU A 311 10.13 18.23 5.75
N MET A 312 10.25 18.91 4.59
CA MET A 312 10.98 20.17 4.50
C MET A 312 10.36 21.24 5.39
N GLU A 313 9.05 21.42 5.39
CA GLU A 313 8.36 22.37 6.26
C GLU A 313 8.67 22.10 7.75
N LEU A 314 8.54 20.84 8.17
CA LEU A 314 8.84 20.41 9.53
C LEU A 314 10.31 20.62 9.89
N LYS A 315 11.24 20.37 8.96
CA LYS A 315 12.67 20.60 9.14
C LYS A 315 12.99 22.08 9.34
N HIS A 316 12.44 22.95 8.49
CA HIS A 316 12.62 24.40 8.64
C HIS A 316 12.06 24.93 9.97
N LYS A 317 10.88 24.43 10.37
CA LYS A 317 10.28 24.75 11.68
C LYS A 317 11.18 24.31 12.84
N HIS A 318 11.67 23.07 12.79
CA HIS A 318 12.59 22.53 13.80
C HIS A 318 13.88 23.36 13.90
N ASP A 319 14.51 23.66 12.76
CA ASP A 319 15.75 24.47 12.70
C ASP A 319 15.53 25.89 13.21
N ALA A 320 14.39 26.51 12.93
CA ALA A 320 14.04 27.84 13.43
C ALA A 320 13.89 27.84 14.95
N ILE A 321 13.23 26.82 15.51
CA ILE A 321 13.08 26.63 16.96
C ILE A 321 14.45 26.46 17.60
N MET A 322 15.31 25.58 17.06
CA MET A 322 16.66 25.35 17.60
C MET A 322 17.52 26.62 17.57
N LYS A 323 17.52 27.36 16.46
CA LYS A 323 18.22 28.67 16.35
C LYS A 323 17.71 29.70 17.36
N SER A 324 16.40 29.72 17.64
CA SER A 324 15.81 30.64 18.62
C SER A 324 16.21 30.30 20.05
N HIS A 325 16.32 29.01 20.37
CA HIS A 325 16.74 28.50 21.66
C HIS A 325 18.23 28.78 21.93
N ASP A 326 19.10 28.62 20.93
CA ASP A 326 20.52 28.96 21.04
C ASP A 326 20.75 30.46 21.26
N ARG A 327 19.94 31.32 20.61
CA ARG A 327 19.96 32.77 20.87
C ARG A 327 19.56 33.10 22.31
N HIS A 328 18.56 32.40 22.87
CA HIS A 328 18.14 32.57 24.25
C HIS A 328 19.20 32.08 25.25
N LYS A 329 19.82 30.91 25.02
CA LYS A 329 20.95 30.41 25.83
C LYS A 329 22.14 31.36 25.81
N GLY A 330 22.56 31.85 24.63
CA GLY A 330 23.66 32.81 24.51
C GLY A 330 23.36 34.17 25.17
N THR A 331 22.09 34.57 25.23
CA THR A 331 21.66 35.80 25.91
C THR A 331 21.62 35.63 27.43
N LEU A 332 21.15 34.48 27.93
CA LEU A 332 21.18 34.13 29.35
C LEU A 332 22.62 33.99 29.87
N GLN A 333 23.49 33.36 29.08
CA GLN A 333 24.90 33.20 29.44
C GLN A 333 25.63 34.55 29.51
N ARG A 334 25.39 35.47 28.56
CA ARG A 334 25.90 36.86 28.65
C ARG A 334 25.39 37.62 29.87
N ARG A 335 24.14 37.43 30.28
CA ARG A 335 23.58 38.05 31.49
C ARG A 335 24.23 37.53 32.77
N ALA A 336 24.47 36.21 32.87
CA ALA A 336 25.20 35.61 33.99
C ALA A 336 26.68 36.05 34.05
N SER A 337 27.32 36.30 32.91
CA SER A 337 28.68 36.84 32.85
C SER A 337 28.77 38.33 33.24
N SER A 338 27.67 39.07 33.13
CA SER A 338 27.64 40.51 33.44
C SER A 338 27.45 40.80 34.94
N THR A 339 26.90 39.86 35.71
CA THR A 339 26.74 39.97 37.18
C THR A 339 27.95 39.44 37.96
N GLY A 340 28.91 38.78 37.29
CA GLY A 340 30.18 38.33 37.90
C GLY A 340 31.31 39.38 37.90
N SER A 341 31.12 40.52 37.22
CA SER A 341 32.17 41.53 37.01
C SER A 341 32.13 42.72 37.98
N THR A 342 31.27 42.70 39.00
CA THR A 342 31.19 43.75 40.05
C THR A 342 31.75 43.32 41.41
N MET A 343 32.43 42.17 41.51
CA MET A 343 33.01 41.67 42.77
C MET A 343 34.50 41.30 42.66
N SER A 344 35.25 42.01 41.80
CA SER A 344 36.72 41.88 41.71
C SER A 344 37.38 43.25 41.48
N ARG A 345 37.15 44.19 42.40
CA ARG A 345 37.93 45.43 42.43
C ARG A 345 38.04 46.01 43.83
N LEU A 346 38.61 45.26 44.77
CA LEU A 346 39.40 45.81 45.87
C LEU A 346 40.50 44.80 46.20
N GLU A 347 41.67 45.34 46.54
CA GLU A 347 42.87 44.66 47.06
C GLU A 347 43.90 44.21 46.01
N ASN A 348 44.77 45.16 45.66
CA ASN A 348 46.19 44.87 45.46
C ASN A 348 46.97 46.18 45.56
N GLU A 349 47.65 46.43 46.69
CA GLU A 349 48.93 47.16 46.74
C GLU A 349 49.77 46.68 47.94
N GLU A 350 51.08 46.56 47.67
CA GLU A 350 52.25 46.48 48.59
C GLU A 350 52.73 45.11 49.14
N GLY A 351 53.73 44.52 48.48
CA GLY A 351 55.14 44.87 48.74
C GLY A 351 55.95 44.10 49.81
N ALA A 352 56.89 43.28 49.31
CA ALA A 352 58.27 43.06 49.79
C ALA A 352 58.63 42.02 50.90
N GLU A 353 59.38 40.99 50.43
CA GLU A 353 60.59 40.35 50.99
C GLU A 353 60.72 40.00 52.50
N ARG A 354 60.95 38.70 52.80
CA ARG A 354 62.17 38.17 53.49
C ARG A 354 62.17 36.65 53.68
N LYS A 355 63.40 36.13 53.85
CA LYS A 355 63.86 34.73 53.85
C LYS A 355 63.60 33.95 55.15
N SER A 356 63.72 32.61 54.98
CA SER A 356 64.29 31.57 55.87
C SER A 356 63.45 30.88 56.97
N SER A 357 63.31 29.56 56.74
CA SER A 357 63.64 28.41 57.61
C SER A 357 62.78 28.00 58.83
N LEU A 358 62.45 26.71 58.80
CA LEU A 358 62.28 25.72 59.88
C LEU A 358 60.99 25.73 60.73
N GLY A 359 60.34 24.56 60.75
CA GLY A 359 59.94 23.92 62.00
C GLY A 359 58.45 23.64 62.23
N ASN A 360 58.06 22.39 61.98
CA ASN A 360 57.08 21.55 62.69
C ASN A 360 55.71 22.11 63.19
N GLY A 361 54.66 21.40 62.77
CA GLY A 361 53.77 20.69 63.70
C GLY A 361 52.33 21.18 63.80
N GLY A 362 51.37 20.30 63.49
CA GLY A 362 50.01 20.36 64.03
C GLY A 362 48.87 20.49 63.02
N THR A 363 48.35 19.36 62.55
CA THR A 363 46.95 19.17 62.08
C THR A 363 45.95 19.36 63.27
N PRO A 364 44.61 19.51 63.08
CA PRO A 364 43.81 18.91 61.99
C PRO A 364 42.55 19.67 61.50
N LEU A 365 41.87 19.01 60.51
CA LEU A 365 40.46 19.14 60.04
C LEU A 365 40.14 20.34 59.12
N ALA A 366 39.37 20.23 58.04
CA ALA A 366 38.75 19.14 57.28
C ALA A 366 38.17 19.80 55.99
N LEU A 367 38.10 19.05 54.88
CA LEU A 367 37.02 19.04 53.86
C LEU A 367 37.57 18.59 52.50
N SER A 368 37.25 17.33 52.18
CA SER A 368 37.43 16.69 50.88
C SER A 368 36.34 17.12 49.92
N ALA A 369 36.73 17.54 48.72
CA ALA A 369 35.83 17.71 47.58
C ALA A 369 35.47 16.34 46.98
N SER A 370 34.18 16.09 46.79
CA SER A 370 33.67 15.02 45.93
C SER A 370 32.37 15.49 45.27
N VAL A 371 32.24 15.08 44.01
CA VAL A 371 31.27 15.46 42.98
C VAL A 371 29.80 15.12 43.35
N PRO A 372 28.82 15.93 42.89
CA PRO A 372 27.47 15.46 42.57
C PRO A 372 27.12 15.77 41.09
N GLY A 373 26.41 14.96 40.30
CA GLY A 373 25.49 13.87 40.62
C GLY A 373 24.06 14.37 40.81
N GLU A 374 23.40 14.90 39.77
CA GLU A 374 22.01 15.38 39.87
C GLU A 374 21.01 14.43 39.19
N GLN A 375 20.13 13.91 40.03
CA GLN A 375 18.92 13.16 39.75
C GLN A 375 17.76 14.14 39.51
N TRP A 376 16.95 13.94 38.47
CA TRP A 376 15.64 14.58 38.39
C TRP A 376 14.55 13.67 38.96
N SER A 377 14.05 14.08 40.13
CA SER A 377 12.84 13.55 40.73
C SER A 377 11.60 14.27 40.23
N ARG A 378 10.57 13.45 40.03
CA ARG A 378 9.15 13.72 39.71
C ARG A 378 8.53 14.96 40.38
N GLY A 379 7.70 15.67 39.60
CA GLY A 379 6.57 16.48 40.07
C GLY A 379 5.36 16.21 39.18
N ARG A 380 4.26 15.72 39.78
CA ARG A 380 2.99 15.35 39.14
C ARG A 380 2.05 16.58 39.07
N MET A 381 1.27 16.61 37.99
CA MET A 381 0.17 17.49 37.53
C MET A 381 -0.60 18.34 38.56
N ASP A 382 -1.06 19.54 38.15
CA ASP A 382 -2.49 19.78 37.87
C ASP A 382 -2.82 21.07 37.08
N ARG A 383 -3.93 20.99 36.32
CA ARG A 383 -4.92 22.02 35.92
C ARG A 383 -4.60 23.19 34.97
N SER A 384 -5.27 23.10 33.81
CA SER A 384 -6.34 24.01 33.34
C SER A 384 -6.20 25.51 33.59
N ALA A 385 -5.97 26.28 32.52
CA ALA A 385 -6.31 27.71 32.50
C ALA A 385 -6.86 28.10 31.13
N SER A 386 -8.17 28.28 31.11
CA SER A 386 -8.96 28.94 30.08
C SER A 386 -8.52 30.41 29.94
N TYR A 387 -8.35 30.90 28.71
CA TYR A 387 -8.20 32.33 28.46
C TYR A 387 -9.59 32.96 28.28
N GLN A 388 -10.06 33.64 29.33
CA GLN A 388 -11.07 34.69 29.23
C GLN A 388 -10.38 36.02 28.93
N LEU A 389 -10.82 36.72 27.89
CA LEU A 389 -10.60 38.15 27.71
C LEU A 389 -11.96 38.82 27.47
N SER A 390 -12.19 39.94 28.15
CA SER A 390 -13.33 40.84 27.97
C SER A 390 -12.86 42.27 28.31
N PRO A 391 -13.59 43.32 27.92
CA PRO A 391 -13.74 43.77 26.53
C PRO A 391 -13.39 45.27 26.37
N ALA A 392 -13.22 45.74 25.14
CA ALA A 392 -13.29 47.17 24.81
C ALA A 392 -14.25 47.40 23.63
N SER A 393 -15.10 48.40 23.85
CA SER A 393 -16.29 48.88 23.16
C SER A 393 -16.18 49.30 21.68
N GLY A 394 -17.30 49.06 20.96
CA GLY A 394 -17.81 49.85 19.82
C GLY A 394 -17.56 49.21 18.44
N SER A 395 -18.51 49.03 17.52
CA SER A 395 -19.94 49.33 17.44
C SER A 395 -20.50 48.64 16.17
N GLY A 396 -21.68 48.03 16.26
CA GLY A 396 -22.63 47.88 15.13
C GLY A 396 -22.49 46.66 14.22
N GLY A 397 -23.54 45.84 14.17
CA GLY A 397 -23.79 44.86 13.09
C GLY A 397 -24.33 43.52 13.61
N GLU A 398 -25.65 43.34 13.50
CA GLU A 398 -26.44 42.19 13.96
C GLU A 398 -25.91 40.84 13.47
N ARG A 399 -25.91 39.84 14.37
CA ARG A 399 -25.75 38.41 14.05
C ARG A 399 -27.00 37.67 14.53
N ASP A 400 -27.72 37.09 13.59
CA ASP A 400 -28.70 36.03 13.87
C ASP A 400 -27.97 34.74 14.26
N ASN A 401 -28.52 34.11 15.29
CA ASN A 401 -28.04 32.90 15.93
C ASN A 401 -28.91 31.73 15.47
N MET A 402 -28.35 30.75 14.76
CA MET A 402 -28.94 29.41 14.68
C MET A 402 -27.85 28.34 14.77
N THR A 403 -27.90 27.64 15.90
CA THR A 403 -27.46 26.26 16.07
C THR A 403 -27.98 25.39 14.92
N LEU A 404 -27.09 24.68 14.22
CA LEU A 404 -27.50 23.60 13.32
C LEU A 404 -26.62 22.37 13.60
N GLU A 405 -27.25 21.37 14.21
CA GLU A 405 -26.80 19.99 14.26
C GLU A 405 -26.40 19.55 12.85
N LYS A 406 -25.15 19.07 12.69
CA LYS A 406 -24.71 18.48 11.42
C LYS A 406 -25.37 17.10 11.29
N SER A 407 -26.48 17.06 10.56
CA SER A 407 -27.01 15.80 10.03
C SER A 407 -26.00 15.20 9.04
N HIS A 408 -25.76 13.90 9.16
CA HIS A 408 -24.91 13.15 8.23
C HIS A 408 -25.52 13.24 6.82
N GLN A 409 -24.72 13.69 5.84
CA GLN A 409 -25.15 13.78 4.44
C GLN A 409 -25.21 12.38 3.82
N THR A 410 -26.35 12.06 3.19
CA THR A 410 -26.52 10.77 2.54
C THR A 410 -25.82 10.75 1.18
N LEU A 411 -25.50 9.56 0.66
CA LEU A 411 -24.88 9.39 -0.66
C LEU A 411 -25.74 10.01 -1.77
N ALA A 412 -27.07 10.01 -1.61
CA ALA A 412 -28.00 10.73 -2.47
C ALA A 412 -27.85 12.26 -2.40
N ASP A 413 -27.48 12.82 -1.25
CA ASP A 413 -27.22 14.26 -1.09
C ASP A 413 -25.92 14.69 -1.76
N LEU A 414 -24.87 13.87 -1.67
CA LEU A 414 -23.63 14.08 -2.43
C LEU A 414 -23.86 13.98 -3.94
N LYS A 415 -24.69 13.04 -4.41
CA LYS A 415 -25.09 12.94 -5.83
C LYS A 415 -25.85 14.18 -6.28
N ARG A 416 -26.81 14.69 -5.47
CA ARG A 416 -27.52 15.95 -5.74
C ARG A 416 -26.59 17.16 -5.76
N GLN A 417 -25.62 17.25 -4.85
CA GLN A 417 -24.67 18.36 -4.80
C GLN A 417 -23.69 18.34 -5.97
N ARG A 418 -23.20 17.17 -6.38
CA ARG A 418 -22.34 17.02 -7.57
C ARG A 418 -23.11 17.31 -8.87
N ALA A 419 -24.36 16.85 -8.98
CA ALA A 419 -25.24 17.19 -10.10
C ALA A 419 -25.55 18.70 -10.17
N ALA A 420 -25.80 19.35 -9.02
CA ALA A 420 -26.02 20.79 -8.93
C ALA A 420 -24.77 21.62 -9.29
N ALA A 421 -23.58 21.14 -8.91
CA ALA A 421 -22.32 21.77 -9.29
C ALA A 421 -22.03 21.66 -10.81
N LYS A 422 -22.49 20.59 -11.48
CA LYS A 422 -22.39 20.43 -12.94
C LYS A 422 -23.28 21.43 -13.71
N LEU A 423 -24.45 21.81 -13.17
CA LEU A 423 -25.36 22.80 -13.78
C LEU A 423 -24.83 24.25 -13.74
N ASN A 424 -24.00 24.59 -12.76
CA ASN A 424 -23.43 25.95 -12.63
C ASN A 424 -22.21 26.21 -13.52
N LYS A 425 -21.72 25.21 -14.27
CA LYS A 425 -20.54 25.35 -15.13
C LYS A 425 -20.85 25.73 -16.58
N TYR A 426 -22.11 25.65 -17.01
CA TYR A 426 -22.55 25.99 -18.37
C TYR A 426 -23.92 26.69 -18.33
N PRO A 427 -24.02 28.02 -18.52
CA PRO A 427 -25.32 28.66 -18.62
C PRO A 427 -26.02 28.24 -19.92
N ALA A 428 -27.29 27.85 -19.81
CA ALA A 428 -28.12 27.44 -20.95
C ALA A 428 -28.41 28.63 -21.90
N PRO A 429 -28.45 28.43 -23.23
CA PRO A 429 -28.95 29.43 -24.19
C PRO A 429 -30.47 29.67 -24.02
N PRO A 430 -31.00 30.83 -24.44
CA PRO A 430 -32.39 31.22 -24.18
C PRO A 430 -33.40 30.38 -24.98
N LEU A 431 -34.50 30.01 -24.32
CA LEU A 431 -35.60 29.19 -24.83
C LEU A 431 -36.60 30.00 -25.70
N LEU A 432 -37.09 29.37 -26.77
CA LEU A 432 -38.25 29.80 -27.57
C LEU A 432 -39.56 29.20 -26.99
N PRO A 433 -40.74 29.82 -27.26
CA PRO A 433 -41.98 29.64 -26.47
C PRO A 433 -42.79 28.37 -26.81
N PRO A 434 -43.78 28.01 -25.96
CA PRO A 434 -44.36 26.66 -25.89
C PRO A 434 -45.60 26.47 -26.77
N SER A 435 -45.91 25.20 -27.07
CA SER A 435 -47.18 24.79 -27.68
C SER A 435 -47.85 23.71 -26.81
N GLU A 436 -48.89 24.16 -26.13
CA GLU A 436 -50.22 23.59 -25.83
C GLU A 436 -50.43 22.14 -25.31
N GLU A 437 -51.37 22.09 -24.35
CA GLU A 437 -51.86 21.03 -23.45
C GLU A 437 -52.67 19.92 -24.16
N GLU A 438 -53.00 18.75 -23.57
CA GLU A 438 -54.09 18.48 -22.60
C GLU A 438 -54.27 16.91 -22.38
N PRO A 439 -55.19 16.31 -21.57
CA PRO A 439 -55.09 16.03 -20.12
C PRO A 439 -55.57 14.57 -19.70
N PRO A 440 -56.25 14.22 -18.55
CA PRO A 440 -55.75 13.18 -17.61
C PRO A 440 -56.71 12.04 -17.12
N SER A 441 -56.11 10.99 -16.48
CA SER A 441 -56.63 10.06 -15.42
C SER A 441 -57.76 9.04 -15.78
N PRO A 442 -58.11 7.96 -15.01
CA PRO A 442 -57.92 7.74 -13.56
C PRO A 442 -57.61 6.29 -13.02
N THR A 443 -57.27 6.21 -11.72
CA THR A 443 -57.31 5.06 -10.77
C THR A 443 -58.71 4.91 -10.11
N PRO A 444 -59.15 3.82 -9.40
CA PRO A 444 -58.54 3.35 -8.11
C PRO A 444 -58.82 1.88 -7.60
N LEU A 445 -58.32 1.60 -6.36
CA LEU A 445 -58.72 0.57 -5.33
C LEU A 445 -58.01 -0.82 -5.41
N GLN A 446 -57.67 -1.56 -4.33
CA GLN A 446 -57.85 -1.45 -2.87
C GLN A 446 -56.94 -2.44 -2.10
N GLU A 447 -56.70 -2.14 -0.81
CA GLU A 447 -56.01 -2.94 0.23
C GLU A 447 -56.70 -4.27 0.59
N VAL A 448 -55.93 -5.30 0.98
CA VAL A 448 -56.27 -6.24 2.08
C VAL A 448 -55.00 -6.87 2.70
N THR A 449 -54.80 -6.69 4.01
CA THR A 449 -54.15 -7.62 4.97
C THR A 449 -55.27 -8.06 5.96
N PRO A 450 -55.17 -9.07 6.89
CA PRO A 450 -53.97 -9.54 7.61
C PRO A 450 -53.93 -11.05 7.99
N SER A 451 -52.84 -11.51 8.63
CA SER A 451 -52.86 -12.06 10.01
C SER A 451 -51.53 -12.74 10.41
N ARG A 452 -51.33 -12.74 11.72
CA ARG A 452 -50.17 -12.98 12.59
C ARG A 452 -50.19 -14.40 13.16
N ALA A 453 -49.03 -15.00 13.40
CA ALA A 453 -48.80 -15.95 14.51
C ALA A 453 -47.30 -16.07 14.82
N ALA A 454 -46.98 -15.97 16.11
CA ALA A 454 -45.67 -16.08 16.72
C ALA A 454 -45.41 -17.51 17.22
N GLN A 455 -44.14 -17.89 17.44
CA GLN A 455 -43.73 -18.78 18.53
C GLN A 455 -42.21 -18.73 18.79
N GLU A 456 -41.88 -18.90 20.07
CA GLU A 456 -40.64 -18.61 20.77
C GLU A 456 -39.67 -19.83 20.87
N THR A 457 -38.37 -19.53 20.92
CA THR A 457 -37.17 -20.10 21.63
C THR A 457 -37.29 -21.40 22.47
N PRO A 458 -36.21 -22.20 22.75
CA PRO A 458 -35.01 -21.70 23.45
C PRO A 458 -33.61 -22.36 23.26
N ASN A 459 -32.66 -21.60 23.82
CA ASN A 459 -31.22 -21.78 24.06
C ASN A 459 -30.75 -23.17 24.53
N THR A 460 -29.48 -23.48 24.22
CA THR A 460 -28.63 -24.31 25.10
C THR A 460 -27.18 -23.82 25.03
N GLU A 461 -26.67 -23.28 26.13
CA GLU A 461 -25.25 -23.08 26.42
C GLU A 461 -24.64 -24.40 26.93
N VAL A 462 -23.44 -24.78 26.47
CA VAL A 462 -22.52 -25.61 27.25
C VAL A 462 -21.05 -25.21 26.97
N ALA A 463 -20.27 -25.21 28.05
CA ALA A 463 -18.95 -24.64 28.25
C ALA A 463 -17.77 -25.41 27.61
N PHE A 464 -16.65 -24.67 27.48
CA PHE A 464 -15.31 -25.14 27.15
C PHE A 464 -14.73 -26.15 28.17
N PRO A 465 -13.74 -26.94 27.72
CA PRO A 465 -12.43 -26.83 28.36
C PRO A 465 -11.27 -26.65 27.39
N SER A 466 -10.23 -26.02 27.93
CA SER A 466 -8.93 -25.67 27.37
C SER A 466 -8.20 -26.78 26.62
N ALA A 467 -7.79 -26.49 25.38
CA ALA A 467 -6.52 -26.95 24.79
C ALA A 467 -6.17 -26.03 23.62
N VAL A 468 -5.04 -25.31 23.72
CA VAL A 468 -4.48 -24.52 22.63
C VAL A 468 -3.97 -25.49 21.57
N TYR A 469 -4.70 -25.61 20.47
CA TYR A 469 -4.22 -26.17 19.22
C TYR A 469 -4.52 -25.16 18.12
N PHE A 470 -3.46 -24.68 17.46
CA PHE A 470 -3.56 -24.00 16.17
C PHE A 470 -4.32 -24.89 15.19
N THR A 471 -5.45 -24.42 14.67
CA THR A 471 -6.14 -25.05 13.54
C THR A 471 -5.82 -24.29 12.25
N PRO A 472 -5.26 -24.94 11.21
CA PRO A 472 -4.83 -24.30 9.97
C PRO A 472 -5.99 -24.18 8.98
N ALA A 473 -6.98 -23.33 9.31
CA ALA A 473 -8.16 -23.10 8.49
C ALA A 473 -8.54 -21.61 8.47
N SER A 474 -7.58 -20.77 8.10
CA SER A 474 -7.81 -19.44 7.54
C SER A 474 -6.58 -19.15 6.70
N GLY A 475 -6.76 -18.83 5.41
CA GLY A 475 -5.66 -18.44 4.56
C GLY A 475 -5.00 -17.19 5.11
N ASP A 476 -3.93 -17.37 5.88
CA ASP A 476 -3.04 -16.30 6.28
C ASP A 476 -2.40 -15.75 5.00
N PRO A 477 -2.67 -14.50 4.58
CA PRO A 477 -1.82 -13.85 3.60
C PRO A 477 -0.43 -13.70 4.24
N PRO A 478 0.66 -13.76 3.45
CA PRO A 478 1.99 -13.57 4.01
C PRO A 478 2.01 -12.22 4.73
N LEU A 479 2.46 -12.21 5.98
CA LEU A 479 2.89 -10.98 6.64
C LEU A 479 3.80 -10.26 5.64
N LEU A 480 3.40 -9.04 5.25
CA LEU A 480 4.15 -8.16 4.36
C LEU A 480 5.62 -8.23 4.78
N LYS A 481 6.43 -8.91 3.95
CA LYS A 481 7.88 -8.88 4.09
C LYS A 481 8.25 -7.44 3.80
N LEU A 482 8.58 -6.69 4.84
CA LEU A 482 9.22 -5.38 4.69
C LEU A 482 10.57 -5.64 4.02
N ARG A 483 10.58 -5.55 2.70
CA ARG A 483 11.78 -5.54 1.87
C ARG A 483 11.64 -4.33 0.97
N ALA A 484 12.59 -3.41 1.07
CA ALA A 484 12.66 -2.28 0.16
C ALA A 484 12.63 -2.79 -1.30
N PRO A 485 12.00 -2.07 -2.24
CA PRO A 485 12.07 -2.42 -3.66
C PRO A 485 13.55 -2.51 -4.08
N GLU A 486 13.96 -3.66 -4.61
CA GLU A 486 15.32 -3.82 -5.14
C GLU A 486 15.43 -2.96 -6.41
N GLU A 487 16.29 -1.93 -6.38
CA GLU A 487 16.66 -1.22 -7.62
C GLU A 487 17.54 -2.15 -8.46
N ASP A 488 17.00 -2.61 -9.59
CA ASP A 488 17.73 -3.35 -10.61
C ASP A 488 18.88 -2.48 -11.16
N THR A 489 20.08 -2.71 -10.64
CA THR A 489 21.32 -2.17 -11.21
C THR A 489 21.72 -2.95 -12.46
N SER A 490 20.92 -2.81 -13.53
CA SER A 490 21.36 -3.18 -14.87
C SER A 490 21.26 -1.98 -15.80
N ASN A 491 22.42 -1.57 -16.34
CA ASN A 491 22.55 -0.58 -17.40
C ASN A 491 21.70 -1.03 -18.61
N ILE A 492 20.47 -0.53 -18.72
CA ILE A 492 19.64 -0.68 -19.91
C ILE A 492 19.51 0.69 -20.57
N THR A 493 20.14 0.76 -21.74
CA THR A 493 20.03 1.84 -22.71
C THR A 493 18.58 2.20 -22.97
N LYS A 494 18.26 3.50 -22.87
CA LYS A 494 16.98 4.10 -23.25
C LYS A 494 16.65 3.77 -24.71
N GLU A 495 15.65 2.92 -24.93
CA GLU A 495 14.82 2.93 -26.14
C GLU A 495 13.34 2.91 -25.74
N PRO A 496 12.47 3.65 -26.45
CA PRO A 496 11.08 3.87 -26.06
C PRO A 496 10.22 2.66 -26.42
N CYS A 497 9.40 2.19 -25.47
CA CYS A 497 8.40 1.16 -25.72
C CYS A 497 7.05 1.83 -26.02
N CYS A 498 6.42 1.33 -27.10
CA CYS A 498 5.08 1.56 -27.66
C CYS A 498 4.70 2.97 -28.19
N GLY A 499 4.81 3.11 -29.52
CA GLY A 499 3.78 3.77 -30.31
C GLY A 499 2.80 2.74 -30.85
N ILE A 500 1.51 2.91 -30.57
CA ILE A 500 0.39 2.37 -31.35
C ILE A 500 -0.66 3.49 -31.45
N MET A 501 -1.23 3.62 -32.65
CA MET A 501 -2.31 4.52 -33.04
C MET A 501 -3.58 4.32 -32.22
#